data_AF-A0A849YZI8-F1
#
_entry.id   AF-A0A849YZI8-F1
#
_cell.length_a   1.000
_cell.length_b   1.000
_cell.length_c   1.000
_cell.angle_alpha   90.00
_cell.angle_beta   90.00
_cell.angle_gamma   90.00
#
_symmetry.space_group_name_H-M   'P 1'
#
loop_
_entity.id
_entity.type
_entity.pdbx_description
1 polymer ?
#
loop_
_entity_poly.entity_id
_entity_poly.type
_entity_poly.pdbx_seq_one_letter_code
_entity_poly.pdbx_strand_id
1 'polypeptide(L)'
;MPGFVSSTDFVSEDGERLAIIEFDSPESLRKWRTQEAHRATQAEGRADWYTEYTLQVCSVLRESRFERGKDTKELPPINKGPLPGVHGEGGCACGALRYRVNGPAVACTSCHCADCRRACGATPVAWLTVARSHFSWLKGTPKRRASSPPVLRDFCGDCGAQLLYTSESEPEYLDVTLASLDDPDSVPPRAHIWTTSKVSWSNMRDELWRYPKGLRDGR
;
A
#
# COMPACT_ATOMS: atom_id res chain seq x y z
N MET A 1 28.24 -15.17 23.07
CA MET A 1 28.13 -14.41 21.81
C MET A 1 27.27 -13.18 22.04
N PRO A 2 27.82 -11.95 22.08
CA PRO A 2 27.04 -10.74 22.33
C PRO A 2 25.88 -10.61 21.35
N GLY A 3 24.68 -10.35 21.88
CA GLY A 3 23.46 -10.14 21.10
C GLY A 3 23.05 -11.28 20.19
N PHE A 4 23.44 -12.53 20.50
CA PHE A 4 22.89 -13.71 19.84
C PHE A 4 21.41 -13.88 20.19
N VAL A 5 20.59 -14.20 19.18
CA VAL A 5 19.17 -14.49 19.33
C VAL A 5 18.90 -15.97 19.12
N SER A 6 19.26 -16.53 17.97
CA SER A 6 18.97 -17.91 17.62
C SER A 6 19.97 -18.46 16.60
N SER A 7 20.12 -19.79 16.57
CA SER A 7 20.82 -20.53 15.52
C SER A 7 19.92 -21.67 15.09
N THR A 8 19.68 -21.79 13.80
CA THR A 8 18.93 -22.90 13.22
C THR A 8 19.73 -23.49 12.06
N ASP A 9 19.96 -24.81 12.13
CA ASP A 9 20.74 -25.55 11.16
C ASP A 9 19.85 -26.48 10.33
N PHE A 10 20.06 -26.48 9.02
CA PHE A 10 19.38 -27.34 8.05
C PHE A 10 20.44 -28.16 7.31
N VAL A 11 20.12 -29.42 7.06
CA VAL A 11 20.96 -30.33 6.28
C VAL A 11 20.11 -30.93 5.17
N SER A 12 20.55 -30.80 3.92
CA SER A 12 19.90 -31.42 2.76
C SER A 12 20.26 -32.90 2.66
N GLU A 13 19.54 -33.64 1.80
CA GLU A 13 19.78 -35.08 1.59
C GLU A 13 21.16 -35.38 0.98
N ASP A 14 21.71 -34.47 0.17
CA ASP A 14 23.05 -34.54 -0.40
C ASP A 14 24.15 -34.01 0.53
N GLY A 15 23.79 -33.62 1.76
CA GLY A 15 24.73 -33.26 2.82
C GLY A 15 25.15 -31.79 2.85
N GLU A 16 24.59 -30.93 2.00
CA GLU A 16 24.76 -29.49 2.12
C GLU A 16 24.17 -28.98 3.44
N ARG A 17 24.78 -27.93 4.01
CA ARG A 17 24.38 -27.36 5.29
C ARG A 17 24.08 -25.88 5.16
N LEU A 18 22.95 -25.46 5.71
CA LEU A 18 22.56 -24.06 5.86
C LEU A 18 22.36 -23.74 7.34
N ALA A 19 23.12 -22.76 7.86
CA ALA A 19 22.91 -22.21 9.19
C ALA A 19 22.33 -20.81 9.10
N ILE A 20 21.21 -20.57 9.79
CA ILE A 20 20.64 -19.24 9.98
C ILE A 20 20.94 -18.81 11.42
N ILE A 21 21.74 -17.75 11.57
CA ILE A 21 22.15 -17.22 12.88
C ILE A 21 21.62 -15.80 13.01
N GLU A 22 20.80 -15.57 14.04
CA GLU A 22 20.17 -14.29 14.31
C GLU A 22 20.90 -13.53 15.41
N PHE A 23 21.00 -12.22 15.23
CA PHE A 23 21.52 -11.28 16.21
C PHE A 23 20.49 -10.19 16.46
N ASP A 24 20.46 -9.68 17.70
CA ASP A 24 19.53 -8.63 18.15
C ASP A 24 19.75 -7.30 17.42
N SER A 25 20.97 -7.10 16.90
CA SER A 25 21.38 -5.87 16.25
C SER A 25 22.60 -6.09 15.34
N PRO A 26 22.76 -5.26 14.30
CA PRO A 26 23.97 -5.25 13.48
C PRO A 26 25.25 -4.93 14.28
N GLU A 27 25.12 -4.18 15.38
CA GLU A 27 26.26 -3.83 16.24
C GLU A 27 26.78 -5.05 17.01
N SER A 28 25.88 -5.84 17.59
CA SER A 28 26.21 -7.10 18.26
C SER A 28 26.91 -8.08 17.32
N LEU A 29 26.41 -8.22 16.08
CA LEU A 29 27.06 -9.02 15.04
C LEU A 29 28.49 -8.53 14.74
N ARG A 30 28.67 -7.22 14.55
CA ARG A 30 30.00 -6.63 14.28
C ARG A 30 30.99 -6.86 15.43
N LYS A 31 30.53 -6.70 16.68
CA LYS A 31 31.32 -6.94 17.89
C LYS A 31 31.72 -8.40 18.02
N TRP A 32 30.79 -9.32 17.77
CA TRP A 32 31.09 -10.75 17.81
C TRP A 32 32.09 -11.17 16.73
N ARG A 33 31.94 -10.66 15.50
CA ARG A 33 32.84 -10.97 14.37
C ARG A 33 34.32 -10.73 14.69
N THR A 34 34.63 -9.76 15.54
CA THR A 34 36.00 -9.39 15.88
C THR A 34 36.53 -10.06 17.15
N GLN A 35 35.75 -10.90 17.82
CA GLN A 35 36.22 -11.62 19.01
C GLN A 35 37.32 -12.63 18.65
N GLU A 36 38.39 -12.64 19.44
CA GLU A 36 39.56 -13.49 19.23
C GLU A 36 39.19 -14.98 19.19
N ALA A 37 38.40 -15.44 20.17
CA ALA A 37 37.90 -16.81 20.22
C ALA A 37 37.10 -17.18 18.95
N HIS A 38 36.24 -16.27 18.45
CA HIS A 38 35.48 -16.52 17.23
C HIS A 38 36.37 -16.60 15.98
N ARG A 39 37.39 -15.74 15.88
CA ARG A 39 38.35 -15.78 14.77
C ARG A 39 39.19 -17.05 14.80
N ALA A 40 39.56 -17.54 15.99
CA ALA A 40 40.26 -18.81 16.17
C ALA A 40 39.38 -19.98 15.69
N THR A 41 38.11 -20.06 16.13
CA THR A 41 37.17 -21.09 15.67
C THR A 41 36.95 -21.05 14.15
N GLN A 42 36.85 -19.85 13.55
CA GLN A 42 36.74 -19.75 12.09
C GLN A 42 38.00 -20.25 11.37
N ALA A 43 39.19 -20.03 11.94
CA ALA A 43 40.44 -20.48 11.35
C ALA A 43 40.54 -22.01 11.39
N GLU A 44 40.21 -22.62 12.53
CA GLU A 44 40.14 -24.07 12.71
C GLU A 44 39.07 -24.69 11.79
N GLY A 45 37.88 -24.09 11.73
CA GLY A 45 36.81 -24.50 10.80
C GLY A 45 37.29 -24.57 9.34
N ARG A 46 38.01 -23.55 8.88
CA ARG A 46 38.56 -23.51 7.50
C ARG A 46 39.73 -24.46 7.27
N ALA A 47 40.49 -24.77 8.32
CA ALA A 47 41.61 -25.69 8.19
C ALA A 47 41.14 -27.14 8.12
N ASP A 48 40.14 -27.50 8.95
CA ASP A 48 39.89 -28.89 9.30
C ASP A 48 38.51 -29.40 8.87
N TRP A 49 37.53 -28.52 8.62
CA TRP A 49 36.11 -28.93 8.52
C TRP A 49 35.40 -28.52 7.22
N TYR A 50 35.78 -27.41 6.59
CA TYR A 50 35.08 -26.90 5.41
C TYR A 50 35.96 -26.91 4.16
N THR A 51 35.48 -27.57 3.10
CA THR A 51 36.07 -27.43 1.75
C THR A 51 35.75 -26.05 1.17
N GLU A 52 34.53 -25.56 1.35
CA GLU A 52 34.08 -24.21 1.00
C GLU A 52 32.84 -23.79 1.81
N TYR A 53 32.59 -22.48 1.91
CA TYR A 53 31.31 -21.94 2.41
C TYR A 53 31.08 -20.51 1.88
N THR A 54 29.81 -20.09 1.85
CA THR A 54 29.41 -18.69 1.58
C THR A 54 28.67 -18.12 2.79
N LEU A 55 28.91 -16.85 3.10
CA LEU A 55 28.21 -16.13 4.16
C LEU A 55 27.53 -14.88 3.61
N GLN A 56 26.23 -14.74 3.87
CA GLN A 56 25.44 -13.58 3.51
C GLN A 56 24.88 -12.93 4.79
N VAL A 57 25.06 -11.62 4.92
CA VAL A 57 24.47 -10.84 6.02
C VAL A 57 23.19 -10.19 5.53
N CYS A 58 22.07 -10.60 6.10
CA CYS A 58 20.74 -10.14 5.72
C CYS A 58 20.09 -9.35 6.86
N SER A 59 19.26 -8.38 6.51
CA SER A 59 18.31 -7.75 7.44
C SER A 59 16.92 -8.30 7.17
N VAL A 60 16.15 -8.59 8.22
CA VAL A 60 14.72 -8.90 8.07
C VAL A 60 14.02 -7.63 7.60
N LEU A 61 13.56 -7.61 6.34
CA LEU A 61 12.80 -6.49 5.79
C LEU A 61 11.34 -6.49 6.27
N ARG A 62 10.80 -7.67 6.57
CA ARG A 62 9.45 -7.89 7.09
C ARG A 62 9.32 -9.28 7.69
N GLU A 63 8.67 -9.37 8.84
CA GLU A 63 8.26 -10.62 9.46
C GLU A 63 6.73 -10.69 9.54
N SER A 64 6.16 -11.89 9.36
CA SER A 64 4.74 -12.13 9.63
C SER A 64 4.55 -13.56 10.11
N ARG A 65 3.69 -13.74 11.10
CA ARG A 65 3.32 -15.05 11.65
C ARG A 65 1.83 -15.25 11.50
N PHE A 66 1.43 -16.46 11.12
CA PHE A 66 0.03 -16.89 11.06
C PHE A 66 -0.23 -17.92 12.15
N GLU A 67 -1.27 -17.70 12.95
CA GLU A 67 -1.75 -18.68 13.92
C GLU A 67 -3.22 -19.01 13.64
N ARG A 68 -3.44 -20.26 13.18
CA ARG A 68 -4.78 -20.78 12.91
C ARG A 68 -5.67 -20.63 14.15
N GLY A 69 -6.79 -19.91 13.99
CA GLY A 69 -7.77 -19.68 15.06
C GLY A 69 -7.53 -18.45 15.93
N LYS A 70 -6.39 -17.75 15.78
CA LYS A 70 -6.11 -16.45 16.41
C LYS A 70 -6.13 -15.30 15.41
N ASP A 71 -5.87 -15.58 14.14
CA ASP A 71 -6.07 -14.64 13.04
C ASP A 71 -7.54 -14.54 12.61
N THR A 72 -8.43 -14.29 13.56
CA THR A 72 -9.80 -13.83 13.28
C THR A 72 -9.75 -12.32 13.06
N LYS A 73 -9.02 -11.86 12.02
CA LYS A 73 -9.15 -10.46 11.62
C LYS A 73 -10.52 -10.28 10.99
N GLU A 74 -11.53 -10.05 11.82
CA GLU A 74 -12.67 -9.24 11.39
C GLU A 74 -12.08 -8.00 10.73
N LEU A 75 -12.34 -7.83 9.43
CA LEU A 75 -12.05 -6.58 8.77
C LEU A 75 -12.83 -5.51 9.56
N PRO A 76 -12.19 -4.42 9.98
CA PRO A 76 -12.85 -3.41 10.77
C PRO A 76 -14.01 -2.87 9.95
N PRO A 77 -15.09 -2.47 10.63
CA PRO A 77 -16.23 -1.90 9.97
C PRO A 77 -15.77 -0.71 9.12
N ILE A 78 -16.34 -0.67 7.92
CA ILE A 78 -15.99 0.14 6.75
C ILE A 78 -16.09 1.67 7.01
N ASN A 79 -16.44 2.09 8.23
CA ASN A 79 -16.86 3.44 8.58
C ASN A 79 -16.67 3.81 10.07
N LYS A 80 -15.58 3.44 10.74
CA LYS A 80 -15.35 3.93 12.12
C LYS A 80 -14.67 5.31 12.15
N GLY A 81 -15.51 6.34 11.99
CA GLY A 81 -15.26 7.72 12.41
C GLY A 81 -15.31 8.74 11.27
N PRO A 82 -15.81 9.97 11.50
CA PRO A 82 -15.71 11.03 10.51
C PRO A 82 -14.24 11.22 10.15
N LEU A 83 -13.91 11.07 8.87
CA LEU A 83 -12.59 11.50 8.40
C LEU A 83 -12.48 13.02 8.65
N PRO A 84 -11.27 13.54 8.93
CA PRO A 84 -11.08 14.96 9.06
C PRO A 84 -11.70 15.70 7.87
N GLY A 85 -12.30 16.87 8.14
CA GLY A 85 -12.86 17.72 7.10
C GLY A 85 -11.81 18.02 6.06
N VAL A 86 -12.13 17.74 4.79
CA VAL A 86 -11.27 18.14 3.68
C VAL A 86 -11.68 19.55 3.29
N HIS A 87 -10.74 20.46 3.47
CA HIS A 87 -10.85 21.87 3.09
C HIS A 87 -9.70 22.16 2.14
N GLY A 88 -9.91 21.87 0.85
CA GLY A 88 -8.84 21.88 -0.13
C GLY A 88 -9.31 22.20 -1.53
N GLU A 89 -8.40 22.73 -2.32
CA GLU A 89 -8.59 22.91 -3.75
C GLU A 89 -7.77 21.87 -4.52
N GLY A 90 -8.11 21.74 -5.80
CA GLY A 90 -7.37 20.89 -6.72
C GLY A 90 -7.75 21.20 -8.14
N GLY A 91 -7.23 20.41 -9.07
CA GLY A 91 -7.50 20.59 -10.48
C GLY A 91 -6.76 19.62 -11.36
N CYS A 92 -6.94 19.80 -12.66
CA CYS A 92 -6.17 19.05 -13.64
C CYS A 92 -4.74 19.64 -13.79
N ALA A 93 -3.83 18.84 -14.34
CA ALA A 93 -2.44 19.22 -14.53
C ALA A 93 -2.24 20.50 -15.38
N CYS A 94 -3.11 20.77 -16.36
CA CYS A 94 -3.02 22.00 -17.16
C CYS A 94 -3.69 23.22 -16.52
N GLY A 95 -4.36 23.07 -15.36
CA GLY A 95 -5.04 24.15 -14.65
C GLY A 95 -6.29 24.70 -15.37
N ALA A 96 -6.77 24.05 -16.43
CA ALA A 96 -8.01 24.42 -17.12
C ALA A 96 -9.25 24.16 -16.25
N LEU A 97 -9.20 23.10 -15.44
CA LEU A 97 -10.21 22.78 -14.44
C LEU A 97 -9.64 23.00 -13.03
N ARG A 98 -10.41 23.70 -12.20
CA ARG A 98 -10.14 23.87 -10.76
C ARG A 98 -11.41 23.58 -9.97
N TYR A 99 -11.25 22.99 -8.79
CA TYR A 99 -12.36 22.66 -7.90
C TYR A 99 -12.01 22.92 -6.45
N ARG A 100 -13.03 22.91 -5.60
CA ARG A 100 -12.92 22.92 -4.14
C ARG A 100 -13.70 21.77 -3.54
N VAL A 101 -13.11 21.16 -2.51
CA VAL A 101 -13.78 20.26 -1.56
C VAL A 101 -13.84 20.97 -0.22
N ASN A 102 -15.03 21.02 0.39
CA ASN A 102 -15.28 21.67 1.66
C ASN A 102 -16.28 20.87 2.50
N GLY A 103 -15.78 19.95 3.33
CA GLY A 103 -16.61 19.18 4.26
C GLY A 103 -15.98 17.83 4.64
N PRO A 104 -16.66 17.04 5.49
CA PRO A 104 -16.18 15.72 5.90
C PRO A 104 -16.01 14.79 4.70
N ALA A 105 -14.90 14.05 4.72
CA ALA A 105 -14.72 12.92 3.83
C ALA A 105 -15.51 11.70 4.33
N VAL A 106 -16.11 10.98 3.39
CA VAL A 106 -16.85 9.75 3.64
C VAL A 106 -15.90 8.56 3.60
N ALA A 107 -15.02 8.52 2.61
CA ALA A 107 -14.00 7.48 2.47
C ALA A 107 -12.78 8.01 1.73
N CYS A 108 -11.61 7.42 1.98
CA CYS A 108 -10.41 7.63 1.19
C CYS A 108 -9.74 6.29 0.93
N THR A 109 -9.71 5.84 -0.34
CA THR A 109 -9.28 4.49 -0.71
C THR A 109 -8.40 4.46 -1.94
N SER A 110 -7.53 3.45 -2.02
CA SER A 110 -6.76 3.11 -3.20
C SER A 110 -7.43 1.95 -3.94
N CYS A 111 -8.11 2.26 -5.04
CA CYS A 111 -8.83 1.29 -5.85
C CYS A 111 -7.93 0.62 -6.88
N HIS A 112 -7.99 -0.71 -6.92
CA HIS A 112 -7.22 -1.54 -7.83
C HIS A 112 -8.05 -2.13 -8.97
N CYS A 113 -9.31 -1.75 -9.21
CA CYS A 113 -10.11 -2.36 -10.28
C CYS A 113 -9.61 -1.96 -11.67
N ALA A 114 -9.85 -2.83 -12.67
CA ALA A 114 -9.37 -2.62 -14.04
C ALA A 114 -9.89 -1.31 -14.66
N ASP A 115 -11.13 -0.94 -14.38
CA ASP A 115 -11.75 0.27 -14.92
C ASP A 115 -11.09 1.54 -14.38
N CYS A 116 -10.81 1.59 -13.08
CA CYS A 116 -10.09 2.74 -12.50
C CYS A 116 -8.68 2.85 -13.06
N ARG A 117 -7.95 1.73 -13.13
CA ARG A 117 -6.59 1.71 -13.70
C ARG A 117 -6.56 2.19 -15.13
N ARG A 118 -7.45 1.68 -15.98
CA ARG A 118 -7.54 2.06 -17.40
C ARG A 118 -8.00 3.50 -17.58
N ALA A 119 -8.95 3.97 -16.77
CA ALA A 119 -9.48 5.32 -16.88
C ALA A 119 -8.46 6.41 -16.50
N CYS A 120 -7.56 6.10 -15.55
CA CYS A 120 -6.62 7.09 -15.00
C CYS A 120 -5.15 6.80 -15.38
N GLY A 121 -4.85 5.66 -15.99
CA GLY A 121 -3.48 5.25 -16.29
C GLY A 121 -2.62 4.97 -15.04
N ALA A 122 -3.21 4.51 -13.94
CA ALA A 122 -2.53 4.32 -12.65
C ALA A 122 -2.67 2.89 -12.10
N THR A 123 -1.76 2.49 -11.20
CA THR A 123 -1.68 1.11 -10.68
C THR A 123 -2.67 0.84 -9.54
N PRO A 124 -2.79 1.73 -8.53
CA PRO A 124 -4.07 2.05 -7.95
C PRO A 124 -4.48 3.48 -8.28
N VAL A 125 -5.78 3.75 -8.21
CA VAL A 125 -6.31 5.11 -8.20
C VAL A 125 -6.79 5.43 -6.80
N ALA A 126 -6.25 6.48 -6.20
CA ALA A 126 -6.73 6.97 -4.92
C ALA A 126 -7.99 7.84 -5.13
N TRP A 127 -9.07 7.48 -4.47
CA TRP A 127 -10.36 8.17 -4.50
C TRP A 127 -10.70 8.73 -3.13
N LEU A 128 -11.15 9.99 -3.13
CA LEU A 128 -11.72 10.69 -2.00
C LEU A 128 -13.23 10.81 -2.20
N THR A 129 -14.01 10.07 -1.42
CA THR A 129 -15.48 10.15 -1.45
C THR A 129 -15.96 11.27 -0.56
N VAL A 130 -16.80 12.17 -1.09
CA VAL A 130 -17.46 13.25 -0.35
C VAL A 130 -18.93 13.36 -0.74
N ALA A 131 -19.73 14.04 0.08
CA ALA A 131 -21.06 14.46 -0.32
C ALA A 131 -20.95 15.44 -1.49
N ARG A 132 -21.85 15.33 -2.48
CA ARG A 132 -21.89 16.21 -3.64
C ARG A 132 -22.01 17.69 -3.26
N SER A 133 -22.73 17.98 -2.17
CA SER A 133 -22.86 19.34 -1.62
C SER A 133 -21.54 19.94 -1.12
N HIS A 134 -20.50 19.13 -0.87
CA HIS A 134 -19.19 19.59 -0.43
C HIS A 134 -18.23 19.86 -1.58
N PHE A 135 -18.63 19.64 -2.84
CA PHE A 135 -17.79 19.85 -4.01
C PHE A 135 -18.31 21.00 -4.87
N SER A 136 -17.40 21.81 -5.41
CA SER A 136 -17.74 22.84 -6.40
C SER A 136 -16.63 23.01 -7.43
N TRP A 137 -17.00 23.23 -8.69
CA TRP A 137 -16.06 23.70 -9.70
C TRP A 137 -15.78 25.19 -9.49
N LEU A 138 -14.51 25.56 -9.43
CA LEU A 138 -14.04 26.95 -9.33
C LEU A 138 -13.69 27.53 -10.71
N LYS A 139 -13.27 26.69 -11.65
CA LYS A 139 -12.86 27.09 -12.99
C LYS A 139 -13.11 25.97 -14.00
N GLY A 140 -13.57 26.36 -15.19
CA GLY A 140 -13.75 25.49 -16.35
C GLY A 140 -14.94 24.54 -16.24
N THR A 141 -15.23 23.86 -17.35
CA THR A 141 -16.32 22.89 -17.46
C THR A 141 -15.74 21.54 -17.87
N PRO A 142 -15.91 20.47 -17.07
CA PRO A 142 -15.38 19.16 -17.42
C PRO A 142 -16.12 18.57 -18.63
N LYS A 143 -15.44 17.70 -19.37
CA LYS A 143 -16.13 16.73 -20.23
C LYS A 143 -16.62 15.57 -19.36
N ARG A 144 -17.80 15.06 -19.67
CA ARG A 144 -18.40 13.91 -18.99
C ARG A 144 -18.56 12.75 -19.94
N ARG A 145 -18.23 11.54 -19.49
CA ARG A 145 -18.53 10.29 -20.21
C ARG A 145 -19.18 9.28 -19.28
N ALA A 146 -20.13 8.51 -19.82
CA ALA A 146 -20.52 7.25 -19.21
C ALA A 146 -19.37 6.25 -19.42
N SER A 147 -19.01 5.53 -18.36
CA SER A 147 -18.08 4.39 -18.48
C SER A 147 -18.88 3.10 -18.62
N SER A 148 -19.01 2.32 -17.55
CA SER A 148 -19.98 1.24 -17.43
C SER A 148 -21.24 1.79 -16.73
N PRO A 149 -22.47 1.60 -17.24
CA PRO A 149 -23.65 2.01 -16.49
C PRO A 149 -23.68 1.35 -15.10
N PRO A 150 -23.99 2.07 -14.01
CA PRO A 150 -24.44 3.47 -13.93
C PRO A 150 -23.34 4.48 -13.53
N VAL A 151 -22.13 4.37 -14.08
CA VAL A 151 -20.96 5.18 -13.69
C VAL A 151 -20.67 6.30 -14.69
N LEU A 152 -20.64 7.53 -14.18
CA LEU A 152 -20.20 8.72 -14.90
C LEU A 152 -18.81 9.17 -14.44
N ARG A 153 -18.06 9.73 -15.39
CA ARG A 153 -16.68 10.17 -15.21
C ARG A 153 -16.51 11.58 -15.78
N ASP A 154 -16.07 12.51 -14.94
CA ASP A 154 -15.72 13.87 -15.35
C ASP A 154 -14.21 14.01 -15.49
N PHE A 155 -13.76 14.58 -16.61
CA PHE A 155 -12.35 14.71 -16.97
C PHE A 155 -12.07 16.02 -17.71
N CYS A 156 -10.80 16.44 -17.69
CA CYS A 156 -10.36 17.60 -18.44
C CYS A 156 -10.34 17.31 -19.94
N GLY A 157 -11.06 18.13 -20.72
CA GLY A 157 -11.07 18.01 -22.17
C GLY A 157 -9.75 18.35 -22.85
N ASP A 158 -8.86 19.09 -22.17
CA ASP A 158 -7.62 19.62 -22.73
C ASP A 158 -6.41 18.72 -22.43
N CYS A 159 -6.29 18.22 -21.19
CA CYS A 159 -5.18 17.35 -20.79
C CYS A 159 -5.57 15.91 -20.45
N GLY A 160 -6.87 15.56 -20.51
CA GLY A 160 -7.36 14.20 -20.27
C GLY A 160 -7.43 13.77 -18.81
N ALA A 161 -6.99 14.60 -17.85
CA ALA A 161 -7.01 14.26 -16.43
C ALA A 161 -8.41 13.86 -15.94
N GLN A 162 -8.55 12.64 -15.45
CA GLN A 162 -9.76 12.15 -14.78
C GLN A 162 -9.86 12.82 -13.40
N LEU A 163 -10.97 13.49 -13.09
CA LEU A 163 -11.13 14.23 -11.84
C LEU A 163 -12.24 13.65 -10.96
N LEU A 164 -13.43 13.40 -11.51
CA LEU A 164 -14.54 12.84 -10.73
C LEU A 164 -15.00 11.48 -11.24
N TYR A 165 -15.47 10.67 -10.31
CA TYR A 165 -16.25 9.47 -10.54
C TYR A 165 -17.56 9.59 -9.76
N THR A 166 -18.68 9.27 -10.39
CA THR A 166 -20.00 9.28 -9.73
C THR A 166 -20.82 8.07 -10.17
N SER A 167 -21.53 7.45 -9.24
CA SER A 167 -22.51 6.41 -9.54
C SER A 167 -23.92 7.00 -9.53
N GLU A 168 -24.74 6.73 -10.54
CA GLU A 168 -26.14 7.14 -10.53
C GLU A 168 -26.97 6.39 -9.47
N SER A 169 -26.45 5.28 -8.93
CA SER A 169 -27.08 4.58 -7.80
C SER A 169 -26.93 5.32 -6.46
N GLU A 170 -25.95 6.22 -6.34
CA GLU A 170 -25.64 6.99 -5.13
C GLU A 170 -25.31 8.45 -5.53
N PRO A 171 -26.28 9.17 -6.13
CA PRO A 171 -26.06 10.48 -6.74
C PRO A 171 -25.66 11.57 -5.74
N GLU A 172 -25.94 11.36 -4.44
CA GLU A 172 -25.60 12.24 -3.33
C GLU A 172 -24.10 12.25 -3.01
N TYR A 173 -23.34 11.27 -3.49
CA TYR A 173 -21.89 11.19 -3.32
C TYR A 173 -21.14 11.35 -4.64
N LEU A 174 -19.88 11.75 -4.54
CA LEU A 174 -18.92 11.71 -5.63
C LEU A 174 -17.54 11.35 -5.11
N ASP A 175 -16.75 10.76 -5.98
CA ASP A 175 -15.36 10.40 -5.75
C ASP A 175 -14.46 11.36 -6.52
N VAL A 176 -13.61 12.09 -5.80
CA VAL A 176 -12.58 12.96 -6.36
C VAL A 176 -11.28 12.16 -6.48
N THR A 177 -10.57 12.31 -7.59
CA THR A 177 -9.22 11.71 -7.73
C THR A 177 -8.30 12.39 -6.72
N LEU A 178 -7.90 11.67 -5.67
CA LEU A 178 -7.20 12.25 -4.51
C LEU A 178 -5.93 13.01 -4.91
N ALA A 179 -5.13 12.41 -5.79
CA ALA A 179 -3.86 12.99 -6.25
C ALA A 179 -4.03 14.24 -7.14
N SER A 180 -5.26 14.68 -7.41
CA SER A 180 -5.53 15.95 -8.10
C SER A 180 -5.80 17.12 -7.14
N LEU A 181 -5.82 16.88 -5.83
CA LEU A 181 -5.76 17.93 -4.82
C LEU A 181 -4.41 18.63 -4.86
N ASP A 182 -4.39 19.91 -4.52
CA ASP A 182 -3.14 20.67 -4.37
C ASP A 182 -2.31 20.16 -3.18
N ASP A 183 -2.98 19.66 -2.12
CA ASP A 183 -2.36 18.97 -0.98
C ASP A 183 -3.01 17.59 -0.76
N PRO A 184 -2.56 16.54 -1.47
CA PRO A 184 -3.14 15.19 -1.35
C PRO A 184 -2.77 14.49 -0.04
N ASP A 185 -1.73 14.94 0.67
CA ASP A 185 -1.29 14.34 1.94
C ASP A 185 -2.20 14.73 3.11
N SER A 186 -3.00 15.79 2.96
CA SER A 186 -4.02 16.20 3.93
C SER A 186 -5.09 15.14 4.23
N VAL A 187 -5.24 14.15 3.34
CA VAL A 187 -6.23 13.07 3.45
C VAL A 187 -5.67 11.77 2.82
N PRO A 188 -4.81 11.03 3.55
CA PRO A 188 -4.20 9.82 3.02
C PRO A 188 -5.22 8.66 2.92
N PRO A 189 -5.09 7.77 1.91
CA PRO A 189 -5.92 6.57 1.82
C PRO A 189 -5.80 5.69 3.06
N ARG A 190 -6.91 5.09 3.47
CA ARG A 190 -6.95 4.18 4.63
C ARG A 190 -7.08 2.71 4.26
N ALA A 191 -7.43 2.43 3.01
CA ALA A 191 -7.66 1.07 2.55
C ALA A 191 -7.37 0.91 1.05
N HIS A 192 -6.94 -0.29 0.68
CA HIS A 192 -6.98 -0.83 -0.66
C HIS A 192 -8.28 -1.58 -0.90
N ILE A 193 -8.92 -1.30 -2.04
CA ILE A 193 -10.14 -1.99 -2.48
C ILE A 193 -9.94 -2.64 -3.84
N TRP A 194 -10.76 -3.64 -4.15
CA TRP A 194 -10.62 -4.46 -5.35
C TRP A 194 -9.23 -5.13 -5.48
N THR A 195 -8.66 -5.55 -4.36
CA THR A 195 -7.28 -6.09 -4.32
C THR A 195 -7.09 -7.36 -5.14
N THR A 196 -8.16 -8.12 -5.39
CA THR A 196 -8.16 -9.29 -6.28
C THR A 196 -7.90 -8.91 -7.75
N SER A 197 -8.17 -7.65 -8.12
CA SER A 197 -7.95 -7.13 -9.46
C SER A 197 -6.60 -6.43 -9.63
N LYS A 198 -5.77 -6.36 -8.58
CA LYS A 198 -4.47 -5.68 -8.63
C LYS A 198 -3.59 -6.28 -9.73
N VAL A 199 -2.74 -5.46 -10.33
CA VAL A 199 -1.69 -5.98 -11.23
C VAL A 199 -0.68 -6.79 -10.41
N SER A 200 -0.20 -7.90 -10.98
CA SER A 200 0.66 -8.87 -10.27
C SER A 200 1.92 -8.23 -9.70
N TRP A 201 2.52 -7.31 -10.44
CA TRP A 201 3.76 -6.60 -10.10
C TRP A 201 3.56 -5.42 -9.11
N SER A 202 2.31 -5.07 -8.77
CA SER A 202 2.04 -4.06 -7.73
C SER A 202 2.12 -4.68 -6.33
N ASN A 203 3.03 -4.13 -5.52
CA ASN A 203 3.28 -4.55 -4.15
C ASN A 203 2.66 -3.54 -3.17
N MET A 204 1.65 -3.95 -2.40
CA MET A 204 1.05 -3.15 -1.32
C MET A 204 1.80 -3.42 -0.02
N ARG A 205 2.91 -2.70 0.22
CA ARG A 205 3.81 -2.92 1.39
C ARG A 205 3.46 -2.09 2.62
N ASP A 206 2.39 -1.31 2.57
CA ASP A 206 1.83 -0.52 3.67
C ASP A 206 1.03 -1.36 4.70
N GLU A 207 0.53 -0.68 5.73
CA GLU A 207 -0.34 -1.24 6.77
C GLU A 207 -1.84 -0.97 6.52
N LEU A 208 -2.21 -0.50 5.32
CA LEU A 208 -3.59 -0.16 5.03
C LEU A 208 -4.48 -1.42 4.96
N TRP A 209 -5.76 -1.21 5.23
CA TRP A 209 -6.76 -2.27 5.15
C TRP A 209 -6.87 -2.78 3.71
N ARG A 210 -7.17 -4.08 3.54
CA ARG A 210 -7.20 -4.71 2.22
C ARG A 210 -8.53 -5.42 2.01
N TYR A 211 -9.32 -4.95 1.06
CA TYR A 211 -10.62 -5.49 0.71
C TYR A 211 -10.57 -6.14 -0.68
N PRO A 212 -10.99 -7.43 -0.81
CA PRO A 212 -11.04 -8.12 -2.10
C PRO A 212 -11.92 -7.46 -3.17
N LYS A 213 -12.95 -6.72 -2.75
CA LYS A 213 -13.96 -6.03 -3.57
C LYS A 213 -14.10 -4.56 -3.14
N GLY A 214 -15.11 -3.84 -3.65
CA GLY A 214 -15.40 -2.47 -3.25
C GLY A 214 -15.88 -2.36 -1.80
N LEU A 215 -15.77 -1.16 -1.20
CA LEU A 215 -16.24 -0.89 0.16
C LEU A 215 -17.75 -1.16 0.34
N ARG A 216 -18.52 -1.19 -0.75
CA ARG A 216 -19.98 -1.31 -0.72
C ARG A 216 -20.49 -2.72 -1.03
N ASP A 217 -19.61 -3.64 -1.44
CA ASP A 217 -19.96 -5.00 -1.89
C ASP A 217 -20.10 -6.02 -0.75
N GLY A 218 -20.18 -5.54 0.50
CA GLY A 218 -20.36 -6.33 1.73
C GLY A 218 -21.64 -6.00 2.50
N ARG A 219 -22.65 -5.44 1.81
CA ARG A 219 -24.05 -5.40 2.28
C ARG A 219 -24.76 -6.68 1.84
#